data_AF-A0A1L9X3N5-F1
#
_entry.id   AF-A0A1L9X3N5-F1
#
_cell.length_a   1.000
_cell.length_b   1.000
_cell.length_c   1.000
_cell.angle_alpha   90.00
_cell.angle_beta   90.00
_cell.angle_gamma   90.00
#
_symmetry.space_group_name_H-M   'P 1'
#
loop_
_entity.id
_entity.type
_entity.pdbx_description
1 polymer ?
#
loop_
_entity_poly.entity_id
_entity_poly.type
_entity_poly.pdbx_seq_one_letter_code
_entity_poly.pdbx_strand_id
1 'polypeptide(L)'
;MLFIRGTGLGGLLLALGLSTANAHSWVEQLTVIAPNGTFVGATGYPRGNVQRTASGFSDTDMTYLIPPNGRANQSEILPTDKMCKDSQQLYQQTEGNPRLQASAGAAIALRFQENGHVTLPGTQPGKPPNRGTVYVYGTTEPKADEKLLDVHRVWNRDGTGGDRRGVLLSEQNFDDGRCYQINSGNISEHRQAEFPHVADQTMGADLWCQQDIALPANAPSGKPYTMYWVWDWPTAPGVTDTLPNGKQEIYTTCIDVDVVDSAATHTYVKAGAADYVEDQPLDRASIPSQFAEIMGSRPAVGGESSQPVPSPSSTAPASASSQPACTPSEPASKTTFLTIYKTIYPSSTPV
;
A
#
# COMPACT_ATOMS: atom_id res chain seq x y z
N MET A 1 40.57 -61.49 -16.04
CA MET A 1 39.69 -61.65 -17.22
C MET A 1 38.40 -62.31 -16.74
N LEU A 2 37.41 -61.50 -16.35
CA LEU A 2 35.99 -61.84 -16.42
C LEU A 2 35.23 -60.52 -16.30
N PHE A 3 34.69 -60.08 -17.42
CA PHE A 3 33.91 -58.86 -17.55
C PHE A 3 32.48 -59.15 -17.07
N ILE A 4 31.96 -58.32 -16.17
CA ILE A 4 30.52 -58.09 -16.07
C ILE A 4 30.29 -56.61 -16.31
N ARG A 5 29.80 -56.31 -17.52
CA ARG A 5 29.17 -55.04 -17.88
C ARG A 5 27.68 -55.17 -17.59
N GLY A 6 27.08 -54.14 -16.98
CA GLY A 6 25.63 -54.03 -16.86
C GLY A 6 25.23 -52.76 -16.12
N THR A 7 24.92 -51.72 -16.91
CA THR A 7 23.79 -50.77 -16.75
C THR A 7 23.30 -50.54 -15.31
N GLY A 8 23.55 -49.39 -14.70
CA GLY A 8 22.85 -48.16 -15.06
C GLY A 8 21.54 -48.06 -14.30
N LEU A 9 21.54 -47.34 -13.17
CA LEU A 9 20.44 -46.52 -12.68
C LEU A 9 21.00 -45.67 -11.53
N GLY A 10 21.44 -44.46 -11.87
CA GLY A 10 21.69 -43.42 -10.86
C GLY A 10 20.35 -43.06 -10.26
N GLY A 11 20.10 -43.52 -9.03
CA GLY A 11 18.98 -43.05 -8.22
C GLY A 11 19.31 -41.66 -7.69
N LEU A 12 19.13 -40.63 -8.52
CA LEU A 12 19.04 -39.26 -8.03
C LEU A 12 17.69 -39.16 -7.31
N LEU A 13 17.71 -39.32 -5.99
CA LEU A 13 16.61 -38.94 -5.11
C LEU A 13 16.41 -37.43 -5.27
N LEU A 14 15.52 -37.06 -6.19
CA LEU A 14 14.98 -35.72 -6.28
C LEU A 14 14.12 -35.54 -5.02
N ALA A 15 14.74 -35.07 -3.95
CA ALA A 15 14.02 -34.53 -2.80
C ALA A 15 13.25 -33.31 -3.32
N LEU A 16 12.02 -33.53 -3.77
CA LEU A 16 11.01 -32.49 -3.88
C LEU A 16 10.84 -31.94 -2.46
N GLY A 17 11.64 -30.94 -2.13
CA GLY A 17 11.40 -30.07 -1.00
C GLY A 17 10.04 -29.46 -1.23
N LEU A 18 9.01 -30.06 -0.63
CA LEU A 18 7.75 -29.38 -0.38
C LEU A 18 8.12 -28.22 0.55
N SER A 19 8.50 -27.09 -0.05
CA SER A 19 8.55 -25.81 0.65
C SER A 19 7.14 -25.61 1.19
N THR A 20 6.92 -25.97 2.46
CA THR A 20 5.71 -25.56 3.15
C THR A 20 5.79 -24.05 3.18
N ALA A 21 5.06 -23.38 2.28
CA ALA A 21 4.97 -21.94 2.26
C ALA A 21 4.40 -21.52 3.61
N ASN A 22 5.30 -21.12 4.52
CA ASN A 22 4.90 -20.56 5.80
C ASN A 22 4.35 -19.18 5.47
N ALA A 23 3.09 -18.96 5.84
CA ALA A 23 2.48 -17.71 5.52
C ALA A 23 2.84 -16.67 6.55
N HIS A 24 3.24 -15.52 6.05
CA HIS A 24 3.43 -14.30 6.81
C HIS A 24 3.61 -13.18 5.81
N SER A 25 3.06 -12.03 6.15
CA SER A 25 3.27 -10.80 5.42
C SER A 25 3.09 -9.63 6.38
N TRP A 26 3.69 -8.50 6.03
CA TRP A 26 3.62 -7.23 6.71
C TRP A 26 3.92 -6.13 5.70
N VAL A 27 3.57 -4.89 6.03
CA VAL A 27 3.93 -3.75 5.20
C VAL A 27 5.43 -3.51 5.28
N GLU A 28 6.14 -3.68 4.17
CA GLU A 28 7.59 -3.47 4.06
C GLU A 28 7.92 -1.98 4.01
N GLN A 29 7.14 -1.23 3.22
CA GLN A 29 7.38 0.18 2.98
C GLN A 29 6.12 0.94 2.53
N LEU A 30 6.18 2.26 2.65
CA LEU A 30 5.15 3.19 2.20
C LEU A 30 5.74 4.27 1.30
N THR A 31 4.98 4.75 0.33
CA THR A 31 5.39 5.85 -0.55
C THR A 31 4.21 6.71 -0.96
N VAL A 32 4.46 7.99 -1.25
CA VAL A 32 3.43 8.89 -1.79
C VAL A 32 3.20 8.58 -3.26
N ILE A 33 1.93 8.62 -3.67
CA ILE A 33 1.49 8.48 -5.06
C ILE A 33 1.18 9.88 -5.60
N ALA A 34 1.83 10.25 -6.68
CA ALA A 34 1.62 11.50 -7.39
C ALA A 34 0.29 11.50 -8.16
N PRO A 35 -0.18 12.68 -8.59
CA PRO A 35 -1.40 12.82 -9.40
C PRO A 35 -1.40 12.04 -10.73
N ASN A 36 -0.25 11.54 -11.20
CA ASN A 36 -0.14 10.71 -12.41
C ASN A 36 0.04 9.21 -12.11
N GLY A 37 -0.07 8.78 -10.85
CA GLY A 37 0.14 7.40 -10.42
C GLY A 37 1.59 7.01 -10.11
N THR A 38 2.57 7.88 -10.38
CA THR A 38 3.99 7.60 -10.05
C THR A 38 4.26 7.68 -8.56
N PHE A 39 5.23 6.93 -8.06
CA PHE A 39 5.75 7.09 -6.70
C PHE A 39 6.71 8.27 -6.60
N VAL A 40 6.52 9.08 -5.57
CA VAL A 40 7.29 10.30 -5.31
C VAL A 40 7.68 10.43 -3.84
N GLY A 41 8.72 11.22 -3.60
CA GLY A 41 9.22 11.49 -2.26
C GLY A 41 10.10 10.37 -1.71
N ALA A 42 10.44 10.50 -0.43
CA ALA A 42 11.18 9.48 0.30
C ALA A 42 10.22 8.41 0.84
N THR A 43 10.66 7.15 0.76
CA THR A 43 9.96 6.02 1.36
C THR A 43 9.85 6.16 2.88
N GLY A 44 8.70 5.76 3.43
CA GLY A 44 8.50 5.56 4.87
C GLY A 44 8.38 4.08 5.25
N TYR A 45 8.52 3.79 6.53
CA TYR A 45 8.58 2.42 7.05
C TYR A 45 7.65 2.22 8.27
N PRO A 46 7.18 0.98 8.52
CA PRO A 46 6.43 0.67 9.74
C PRO A 46 7.28 0.85 11.00
N ARG A 47 6.63 0.90 12.17
CA ARG A 47 7.33 0.97 13.45
C ARG A 47 8.30 -0.20 13.60
N GLY A 48 9.46 0.06 14.20
CA GLY A 48 10.46 -0.99 14.48
C GLY A 48 10.89 -1.80 13.26
N ASN A 49 10.81 -1.22 12.05
CA ASN A 49 11.14 -1.92 10.80
C ASN A 49 12.56 -2.52 10.83
N VAL A 50 12.68 -3.77 10.40
CA VAL A 50 13.94 -4.43 10.10
C VAL A 50 13.94 -4.76 8.60
N GLN A 51 14.79 -4.09 7.83
CA GLN A 51 14.84 -4.28 6.39
C GLN A 51 15.41 -5.67 6.05
N ARG A 52 14.90 -6.29 4.97
CA ARG A 52 15.39 -7.58 4.48
C ARG A 52 16.87 -7.59 4.11
N THR A 53 17.41 -6.44 3.73
CA THR A 53 18.83 -6.25 3.40
C THR A 53 19.72 -6.11 4.64
N ALA A 54 19.14 -6.00 5.84
CA ALA A 54 19.90 -5.90 7.07
C ALA A 54 20.60 -7.24 7.40
N SER A 55 21.85 -7.14 7.87
CA SER A 55 22.60 -8.31 8.31
C SER A 55 21.87 -9.02 9.44
N GLY A 56 21.59 -10.32 9.27
CA GLY A 56 20.91 -11.14 10.27
C GLY A 56 19.39 -11.02 10.29
N PHE A 57 18.79 -10.38 9.28
CA PHE A 57 17.33 -10.33 9.11
C PHE A 57 16.70 -11.73 9.15
N SER A 58 15.60 -11.85 9.88
CA SER A 58 14.68 -12.99 9.89
C SER A 58 13.25 -12.51 9.70
N ASP A 59 12.42 -13.27 8.99
CA ASP A 59 10.99 -12.93 8.83
C ASP A 59 10.27 -12.78 10.19
N THR A 60 10.75 -13.48 11.23
CA THR A 60 10.22 -13.37 12.60
C THR A 60 10.41 -11.98 13.23
N ASP A 61 11.35 -11.19 12.72
CA ASP A 61 11.61 -9.84 13.23
C ASP A 61 10.41 -8.92 12.99
N MET A 62 9.69 -9.15 11.89
CA MET A 62 8.54 -8.34 11.47
C MET A 62 7.20 -9.08 11.55
N THR A 63 7.18 -10.41 11.45
CA THR A 63 5.95 -11.20 11.50
C THR A 63 5.23 -11.04 12.84
N TYR A 64 3.95 -10.66 12.79
CA TYR A 64 3.05 -10.70 13.93
C TYR A 64 1.75 -11.40 13.56
N LEU A 65 1.58 -12.62 14.07
CA LEU A 65 0.47 -13.51 13.79
C LEU A 65 -0.47 -13.60 14.99
N ILE A 66 -1.77 -13.44 14.73
CA ILE A 66 -2.85 -13.54 15.70
C ILE A 66 -3.89 -14.56 15.18
N PRO A 67 -4.26 -15.59 15.95
CA PRO A 67 -3.62 -16.05 17.18
C PRO A 67 -2.17 -16.51 16.95
N PRO A 68 -1.25 -16.34 17.92
CA PRO A 68 0.13 -16.80 17.80
C PRO A 68 0.20 -18.32 17.70
N ASN A 69 1.24 -18.80 17.01
CA ASN A 69 1.54 -20.23 16.92
C ASN A 69 1.62 -20.88 18.31
N GLY A 70 1.04 -22.08 18.42
CA GLY A 70 1.02 -22.84 19.68
C GLY A 70 -0.13 -22.49 20.62
N ARG A 71 -1.02 -21.54 20.27
CA ARG A 71 -2.27 -21.34 21.01
C ARG A 71 -3.11 -22.62 21.00
N ALA A 72 -3.67 -22.99 22.16
CA ALA A 72 -4.48 -24.18 22.32
C ALA A 72 -5.71 -24.22 21.40
N ASN A 73 -6.36 -23.07 21.20
CA ASN A 73 -7.45 -22.89 20.25
C ASN A 73 -7.04 -21.93 19.14
N GLN A 74 -6.59 -22.46 18.01
CA GLN A 74 -6.19 -21.67 16.83
C GLN A 74 -7.39 -21.08 16.07
N SER A 75 -8.62 -21.42 16.45
CA SER A 75 -9.84 -20.87 15.86
C SER A 75 -10.37 -19.63 16.60
N GLU A 76 -9.67 -19.19 17.67
CA GLU A 76 -10.15 -18.14 18.58
C GLU A 76 -9.16 -16.97 18.69
N ILE A 77 -9.72 -15.77 18.52
CA ILE A 77 -9.08 -14.50 18.86
C ILE A 77 -9.50 -14.11 20.28
N LEU A 78 -8.54 -13.82 21.14
CA LEU A 78 -8.80 -13.45 22.52
C LEU A 78 -8.94 -11.93 22.66
N PRO A 79 -9.74 -11.42 23.61
CA PRO A 79 -9.83 -9.98 23.92
C PRO A 79 -8.50 -9.35 24.33
N THR A 80 -7.52 -10.16 24.73
CA THR A 80 -6.18 -9.71 25.10
C THR A 80 -5.22 -9.62 23.92
N ASP A 81 -5.60 -10.11 22.73
CA ASP A 81 -4.78 -10.03 21.53
C ASP A 81 -4.60 -8.58 21.11
N LYS A 82 -3.35 -8.15 21.07
CA LYS A 82 -2.99 -6.78 20.71
C LYS A 82 -2.98 -6.63 19.20
N MET A 83 -3.28 -5.43 18.73
CA MET A 83 -3.19 -5.04 17.32
C MET A 83 -1.74 -4.94 16.86
N CYS A 84 -0.84 -4.46 17.71
CA CYS A 84 0.57 -4.23 17.37
C CYS A 84 1.49 -5.25 18.00
N LYS A 85 2.47 -5.72 17.22
CA LYS A 85 3.64 -6.47 17.70
C LYS A 85 4.29 -5.73 18.86
N ASP A 86 4.93 -6.43 19.79
CA ASP A 86 5.62 -5.81 20.94
C ASP A 86 6.63 -4.73 20.51
N SER A 87 7.36 -4.94 19.40
CA SER A 87 8.28 -3.95 18.82
C SER A 87 7.60 -2.76 18.13
N GLN A 88 6.27 -2.77 18.01
CA GLN A 88 5.46 -1.78 17.30
C GLN A 88 4.40 -1.10 18.19
N GLN A 89 4.34 -1.41 19.48
CA GLN A 89 3.38 -0.81 20.42
C GLN A 89 3.69 0.66 20.72
N LEU A 90 4.97 1.05 20.65
CA LEU A 90 5.42 2.42 20.88
C LEU A 90 5.73 3.11 19.55
N TYR A 91 5.63 4.45 19.52
CA TYR A 91 5.93 5.31 18.35
C TYR A 91 7.44 5.45 18.08
N GLN A 92 8.15 4.31 18.06
CA GLN A 92 9.60 4.28 17.86
C GLN A 92 9.91 3.79 16.45
N GLN A 93 10.67 4.61 15.72
CA GLN A 93 11.22 4.19 14.43
C GLN A 93 12.61 3.62 14.59
N THR A 94 12.92 2.62 13.77
CA THR A 94 14.29 2.15 13.60
C THR A 94 15.10 3.25 12.92
N GLU A 95 16.33 3.47 13.38
CA GLU A 95 17.25 4.43 12.76
C GLU A 95 17.44 4.10 11.27
N GLY A 96 17.38 5.13 10.42
CA GLY A 96 17.42 4.96 8.96
C GLY A 96 16.11 4.55 8.29
N ASN A 97 15.08 4.21 9.08
CA ASN A 97 13.74 3.82 8.59
C ASN A 97 12.69 4.85 9.04
N PRO A 98 12.65 6.06 8.44
CA PRO A 98 11.77 7.12 8.89
C PRO A 98 10.29 6.81 8.64
N ARG A 99 9.41 7.55 9.33
CA ARG A 99 7.99 7.63 8.96
C ARG A 99 7.85 8.29 7.59
N LEU A 100 6.82 7.89 6.85
CA LEU A 100 6.46 8.57 5.61
C LEU A 100 6.05 10.02 5.92
N GLN A 101 6.55 10.97 5.13
CA GLN A 101 6.05 12.35 5.14
C GLN A 101 5.01 12.48 4.02
N ALA A 102 3.77 12.81 4.37
CA ALA A 102 2.70 12.95 3.40
C ALA A 102 1.75 14.06 3.83
N SER A 103 1.04 14.65 2.87
CA SER A 103 0.08 15.72 3.16
C SER A 103 -1.33 15.15 3.39
N ALA A 104 -2.19 15.88 4.09
CA ALA A 104 -3.57 15.43 4.35
C ALA A 104 -4.35 15.17 3.05
N GLY A 105 -4.97 14.01 2.89
CA GLY A 105 -5.62 13.65 1.62
C GLY A 105 -4.69 13.03 0.56
N ALA A 106 -3.37 12.98 0.81
CA ALA A 106 -2.43 12.34 -0.13
C ALA A 106 -2.79 10.88 -0.39
N ALA A 107 -2.58 10.45 -1.62
CA ALA A 107 -2.62 9.04 -1.98
C ALA A 107 -1.27 8.42 -1.62
N ILE A 108 -1.28 7.26 -0.99
CA ILE A 108 -0.07 6.54 -0.59
C ILE A 108 -0.23 5.06 -0.93
N ALA A 109 0.89 4.40 -1.26
CA ALA A 109 0.95 2.95 -1.48
C ALA A 109 1.56 2.28 -0.25
N LEU A 110 0.91 1.24 0.27
CA LEU A 110 1.44 0.32 1.26
C LEU A 110 1.88 -0.94 0.50
N ARG A 111 3.17 -1.28 0.57
CA ARG A 111 3.74 -2.39 -0.20
C ARG A 111 4.18 -3.52 0.71
N PHE A 112 3.90 -4.74 0.31
CA PHE A 112 4.14 -5.94 1.12
C PHE A 112 4.51 -7.14 0.23
N GLN A 113 5.30 -8.07 0.77
CA GLN A 113 5.68 -9.26 0.01
C GLN A 113 4.56 -10.29 -0.05
N GLU A 114 4.43 -10.91 -1.22
CA GLU A 114 3.67 -12.12 -1.46
C GLU A 114 4.65 -13.28 -1.37
N ASN A 115 4.46 -14.20 -0.41
CA ASN A 115 5.38 -15.31 -0.19
C ASN A 115 4.74 -16.63 -0.65
N GLY A 116 4.20 -16.61 -1.87
CA GLY A 116 3.58 -17.75 -2.54
C GLY A 116 2.09 -17.89 -2.28
N HIS A 117 1.49 -17.01 -1.48
CA HIS A 117 0.03 -17.03 -1.21
C HIS A 117 -0.78 -16.70 -2.43
N VAL A 118 -0.25 -15.81 -3.27
CA VAL A 118 -0.96 -15.28 -4.42
C VAL A 118 -0.72 -16.16 -5.64
N THR A 119 0.52 -16.62 -5.83
CA THR A 119 0.94 -17.44 -6.98
C THR A 119 0.79 -18.95 -6.80
N LEU A 120 0.78 -19.46 -5.56
CA LEU A 120 0.59 -20.88 -5.25
C LEU A 120 -0.59 -21.14 -4.28
N PRO A 121 -1.79 -20.63 -4.57
CA PRO A 121 -2.91 -20.62 -3.63
C PRO A 121 -3.48 -22.00 -3.29
N GLY A 122 -3.23 -22.99 -4.14
CA GLY A 122 -3.69 -24.37 -3.93
C GLY A 122 -2.84 -25.16 -2.93
N THR A 123 -1.72 -24.60 -2.44
CA THR A 123 -0.81 -25.31 -1.52
C THR A 123 -1.38 -25.46 -0.11
N GLN A 124 -2.34 -24.61 0.27
CA GLN A 124 -3.02 -24.66 1.57
C GLN A 124 -4.53 -24.82 1.36
N PRO A 125 -5.07 -26.04 1.57
CA PRO A 125 -6.50 -26.27 1.48
C PRO A 125 -7.29 -25.37 2.44
N GLY A 126 -8.48 -24.94 2.01
CA GLY A 126 -9.41 -24.20 2.86
C GLY A 126 -9.14 -22.71 3.00
N LYS A 127 -8.11 -22.19 2.32
CA LYS A 127 -7.84 -20.75 2.23
C LYS A 127 -8.87 -20.03 1.38
N PRO A 128 -9.15 -18.74 1.68
CA PRO A 128 -10.16 -17.98 0.96
C PRO A 128 -9.75 -17.75 -0.51
N PRO A 129 -10.70 -17.78 -1.45
CA PRO A 129 -10.42 -17.70 -2.88
C PRO A 129 -9.83 -16.35 -3.31
N ASN A 130 -10.00 -15.29 -2.52
CA ASN A 130 -9.43 -13.97 -2.75
C ASN A 130 -8.05 -13.76 -2.10
N ARG A 131 -7.42 -14.83 -1.58
CA ARG A 131 -6.13 -14.79 -0.85
C ARG A 131 -6.19 -14.02 0.47
N GLY A 132 -7.39 -13.80 0.99
CA GLY A 132 -7.62 -13.05 2.21
C GLY A 132 -7.87 -11.57 1.92
N THR A 133 -8.37 -10.89 2.93
CA THR A 133 -8.77 -9.49 2.83
C THR A 133 -7.85 -8.66 3.70
N VAL A 134 -7.40 -7.53 3.16
CA VAL A 134 -6.56 -6.57 3.85
C VAL A 134 -7.40 -5.35 4.20
N TYR A 135 -7.38 -5.02 5.49
CA TYR A 135 -8.03 -3.87 6.07
C TYR A 135 -6.97 -2.87 6.53
N VAL A 136 -7.18 -1.60 6.20
CA VAL A 136 -6.35 -0.50 6.71
C VAL A 136 -7.22 0.41 7.54
N TYR A 137 -6.92 0.48 8.84
CA TYR A 137 -7.56 1.37 9.80
C TYR A 137 -6.67 2.58 10.05
N GLY A 138 -7.27 3.70 10.43
CA GLY A 138 -6.56 4.94 10.70
C GLY A 138 -7.07 5.69 11.92
N THR A 139 -6.17 6.32 12.69
CA THR A 139 -6.51 7.11 13.88
C THR A 139 -5.46 8.18 14.19
N THR A 140 -5.88 9.22 14.91
CA THR A 140 -4.97 10.21 15.51
C THR A 140 -4.88 10.10 17.03
N GLU A 141 -5.56 9.11 17.61
CA GLU A 141 -5.58 8.80 19.04
C GLU A 141 -5.22 7.32 19.31
N PRO A 142 -4.14 6.79 18.72
CA PRO A 142 -3.67 5.41 18.92
C PRO A 142 -3.38 5.05 20.39
N LYS A 143 -3.64 3.78 20.78
CA LYS A 143 -3.28 3.23 22.08
C LYS A 143 -2.05 2.32 21.97
N ALA A 144 -1.16 2.34 22.97
CA ALA A 144 -0.01 1.45 23.00
C ALA A 144 -0.42 -0.03 23.16
N ASP A 145 -1.53 -0.29 23.84
CA ASP A 145 -2.07 -1.62 24.08
C ASP A 145 -3.34 -1.92 23.26
N GLU A 146 -3.53 -1.23 22.12
CA GLU A 146 -4.67 -1.40 21.22
C GLU A 146 -4.98 -2.88 20.97
N LYS A 147 -6.25 -3.29 21.09
CA LYS A 147 -6.67 -4.69 20.90
C LYS A 147 -7.20 -4.92 19.50
N LEU A 148 -6.93 -6.11 18.96
CA LEU A 148 -7.43 -6.48 17.64
C LEU A 148 -8.97 -6.39 17.59
N LEU A 149 -9.65 -6.93 18.61
CA LEU A 149 -11.11 -6.96 18.68
C LEU A 149 -11.78 -5.61 18.97
N ASP A 150 -11.03 -4.58 19.36
CA ASP A 150 -11.58 -3.22 19.55
C ASP A 150 -11.61 -2.42 18.22
N VAL A 151 -10.87 -2.89 17.21
CA VAL A 151 -10.62 -2.17 15.95
C VAL A 151 -11.07 -2.99 14.73
N HIS A 152 -10.53 -4.21 14.56
CA HIS A 152 -10.75 -5.03 13.37
C HIS A 152 -12.22 -5.44 13.27
N ARG A 153 -12.85 -5.14 12.12
CA ARG A 153 -14.29 -5.29 11.87
C ARG A 153 -15.21 -4.54 12.85
N VAL A 154 -14.67 -3.62 13.64
CA VAL A 154 -15.41 -2.77 14.59
C VAL A 154 -15.38 -1.31 14.14
N TRP A 155 -14.20 -0.78 13.83
CA TRP A 155 -14.07 0.52 13.19
C TRP A 155 -14.59 0.45 11.76
N ASN A 156 -15.29 1.50 11.33
CA ASN A 156 -15.96 1.58 10.04
C ASN A 156 -15.62 2.87 9.31
N ARG A 157 -16.00 2.98 8.03
CA ARG A 157 -15.68 4.14 7.18
C ARG A 157 -16.32 5.44 7.71
N ASP A 158 -17.46 5.33 8.40
CA ASP A 158 -18.18 6.48 8.96
C ASP A 158 -17.59 7.00 10.28
N GLY A 159 -16.60 6.30 10.86
CA GLY A 159 -16.01 6.67 12.16
C GLY A 159 -16.96 6.53 13.34
N THR A 160 -18.05 5.78 13.18
CA THR A 160 -19.07 5.58 14.21
C THR A 160 -18.88 4.29 15.01
N GLY A 161 -18.04 3.39 14.51
CA GLY A 161 -17.74 2.09 15.09
C GLY A 161 -16.85 2.14 16.32
N GLY A 162 -17.00 1.15 17.20
CA GLY A 162 -16.19 0.99 18.41
C GLY A 162 -16.22 2.23 19.31
N ASP A 163 -15.04 2.66 19.73
CA ASP A 163 -14.84 3.85 20.56
C ASP A 163 -14.69 5.15 19.75
N ARG A 164 -14.93 5.11 18.44
CA ARG A 164 -14.98 6.27 17.52
C ARG A 164 -13.68 7.06 17.39
N ARG A 165 -12.55 6.50 17.85
CA ARG A 165 -11.22 7.14 17.70
C ARG A 165 -10.64 7.00 16.30
N GLY A 166 -11.20 6.14 15.46
CA GLY A 166 -10.66 5.89 14.14
C GLY A 166 -11.67 5.38 13.14
N VAL A 167 -11.16 5.11 11.95
CA VAL A 167 -11.94 4.80 10.74
C VAL A 167 -11.33 3.63 10.00
N LEU A 168 -12.15 2.93 9.21
CA LEU A 168 -11.68 2.06 8.13
C LEU A 168 -11.34 2.93 6.91
N LEU A 169 -10.09 2.94 6.48
CA LEU A 169 -9.62 3.69 5.32
C LEU A 169 -9.82 2.89 4.02
N SER A 170 -9.51 1.60 4.05
CA SER A 170 -9.56 0.74 2.86
C SER A 170 -9.79 -0.72 3.25
N GLU A 171 -10.47 -1.44 2.37
CA GLU A 171 -10.68 -2.88 2.41
C GLU A 171 -10.44 -3.41 0.98
N GLN A 172 -9.44 -4.26 0.79
CA GLN A 172 -9.05 -4.79 -0.51
C GLN A 172 -8.65 -6.27 -0.38
N ASN A 173 -8.59 -7.00 -1.49
CA ASN A 173 -7.98 -8.33 -1.48
C ASN A 173 -6.47 -8.20 -1.23
N PHE A 174 -5.86 -9.21 -0.58
CA PHE A 174 -4.40 -9.27 -0.45
C PHE A 174 -3.71 -9.41 -1.80
N ASP A 175 -4.34 -10.14 -2.71
CA ASP A 175 -3.93 -10.24 -4.11
C ASP A 175 -4.39 -8.99 -4.89
N ASP A 176 -3.45 -8.14 -5.26
CA ASP A 176 -3.70 -6.94 -6.07
C ASP A 176 -3.88 -7.23 -7.58
N GLY A 177 -3.75 -8.49 -7.97
CA GLY A 177 -3.88 -8.98 -9.35
C GLY A 177 -2.59 -8.90 -10.17
N ARG A 178 -1.53 -8.26 -9.67
CA ARG A 178 -0.26 -8.04 -10.39
C ARG A 178 0.93 -8.68 -9.73
N CYS A 179 1.03 -8.60 -8.41
CA CYS A 179 2.18 -9.08 -7.66
C CYS A 179 2.43 -10.57 -7.83
N TYR A 180 3.68 -10.99 -7.68
CA TYR A 180 4.05 -12.39 -7.76
C TYR A 180 5.38 -12.67 -7.06
N GLN A 181 5.46 -13.84 -6.46
CA GLN A 181 6.68 -14.56 -6.15
C GLN A 181 7.05 -15.38 -7.38
N ILE A 182 8.31 -15.32 -7.81
CA ILE A 182 8.81 -16.15 -8.90
C ILE A 182 8.79 -17.62 -8.48
N ASN A 183 8.03 -18.43 -9.22
CA ASN A 183 8.01 -19.88 -9.13
C ASN A 183 7.51 -20.49 -10.45
N SER A 184 7.46 -21.82 -10.53
CA SER A 184 7.01 -22.56 -11.71
C SER A 184 5.50 -22.83 -11.74
N GLY A 185 4.71 -22.15 -10.91
CA GLY A 185 3.26 -22.22 -10.94
C GLY A 185 2.67 -21.34 -12.03
N ASN A 186 1.61 -21.80 -12.70
CA ASN A 186 0.97 -21.10 -13.83
C ASN A 186 0.61 -19.63 -13.54
N ILE A 187 0.19 -19.31 -12.30
CA ILE A 187 -0.15 -17.93 -11.93
C ILE A 187 1.11 -17.05 -11.93
N SER A 188 2.22 -17.56 -11.37
CA SER A 188 3.49 -16.84 -11.37
C SER A 188 4.02 -16.63 -12.78
N GLU A 189 4.07 -17.68 -13.60
CA GLU A 189 4.55 -17.58 -14.98
C GLU A 189 3.71 -16.62 -15.83
N HIS A 190 2.38 -16.64 -15.66
CA HIS A 190 1.49 -15.72 -16.35
C HIS A 190 1.72 -14.27 -15.92
N ARG A 191 1.82 -14.00 -14.61
CA ARG A 191 2.06 -12.64 -14.10
C ARG A 191 3.44 -12.12 -14.43
N GLN A 192 4.47 -12.96 -14.43
CA GLN A 192 5.81 -12.58 -14.91
C GLN A 192 5.79 -12.12 -16.38
N ALA A 193 4.95 -12.75 -17.22
CA ALA A 193 4.79 -12.37 -18.62
C ALA A 193 3.95 -11.09 -18.80
N GLU A 194 2.89 -10.91 -18.00
CA GLU A 194 1.98 -9.76 -18.10
C GLU A 194 2.53 -8.51 -17.41
N PHE A 195 3.22 -8.68 -16.28
CA PHE A 195 3.68 -7.63 -15.38
C PHE A 195 5.19 -7.71 -15.14
N PRO A 196 6.03 -7.58 -16.18
CA PRO A 196 7.47 -7.80 -16.04
C PRO A 196 8.10 -6.80 -15.07
N HIS A 197 8.92 -7.33 -14.16
CA HIS A 197 9.71 -6.57 -13.18
C HIS A 197 11.20 -6.83 -13.38
N VAL A 198 12.02 -5.78 -13.26
CA VAL A 198 13.49 -5.91 -13.30
C VAL A 198 13.98 -6.04 -11.86
N ALA A 199 14.63 -7.16 -11.56
CA ALA A 199 15.09 -7.44 -10.20
C ALA A 199 15.95 -6.30 -9.62
N ASP A 200 15.65 -5.92 -8.38
CA ASP A 200 16.36 -4.87 -7.65
C ASP A 200 16.72 -5.31 -6.21
N GLN A 201 17.43 -4.45 -5.47
CA GLN A 201 17.85 -4.77 -4.10
C GLN A 201 16.71 -4.75 -3.08
N THR A 202 15.63 -4.05 -3.37
CA THR A 202 14.48 -3.87 -2.48
C THR A 202 13.59 -5.10 -2.56
N MET A 203 13.12 -5.44 -3.76
CA MET A 203 12.14 -6.50 -3.98
C MET A 203 12.74 -7.84 -4.38
N GLY A 204 14.01 -7.85 -4.79
CA GLY A 204 14.58 -9.00 -5.48
C GLY A 204 13.92 -9.16 -6.84
N ALA A 205 13.76 -10.40 -7.28
CA ALA A 205 13.15 -10.72 -8.57
C ALA A 205 11.60 -10.77 -8.51
N ASP A 206 11.04 -10.83 -7.31
CA ASP A 206 9.61 -10.84 -7.07
C ASP A 206 9.01 -9.44 -7.29
N LEU A 207 7.71 -9.39 -7.60
CA LEU A 207 6.93 -8.16 -7.63
C LEU A 207 6.07 -8.10 -6.36
N TRP A 208 6.32 -7.10 -5.51
CA TRP A 208 5.56 -6.92 -4.26
C TRP A 208 4.09 -6.60 -4.50
N CYS A 209 3.23 -7.09 -3.61
CA CYS A 209 1.83 -6.69 -3.56
C CYS A 209 1.67 -5.29 -2.97
N GLN A 210 0.52 -4.70 -3.26
CA GLN A 210 0.25 -3.32 -2.94
C GLN A 210 -1.22 -3.05 -2.60
N GLN A 211 -1.39 -2.18 -1.61
CA GLN A 211 -2.66 -1.53 -1.32
C GLN A 211 -2.47 -0.02 -1.31
N ASP A 212 -3.13 0.66 -2.24
CA ASP A 212 -3.18 2.10 -2.32
C ASP A 212 -4.34 2.62 -1.46
N ILE A 213 -4.09 3.69 -0.72
CA ILE A 213 -5.11 4.37 0.09
C ILE A 213 -4.99 5.89 -0.04
N ALA A 214 -6.04 6.60 0.35
CA ALA A 214 -5.95 8.03 0.66
C ALA A 214 -5.87 8.23 2.18
N LEU A 215 -4.96 9.09 2.62
CA LEU A 215 -5.05 9.66 3.97
C LEU A 215 -6.32 10.52 4.08
N PRO A 216 -6.93 10.66 5.26
CA PRO A 216 -8.06 11.58 5.42
C PRO A 216 -7.67 13.01 5.02
N ALA A 217 -8.54 13.69 4.27
CA ALA A 217 -8.31 15.08 3.85
C ALA A 217 -8.26 16.07 5.03
N ASN A 218 -8.85 15.69 6.17
CA ASN A 218 -8.85 16.44 7.42
C ASN A 218 -7.84 15.90 8.45
N ALA A 219 -6.90 15.04 8.04
CA ALA A 219 -5.85 14.57 8.94
C ALA A 219 -5.04 15.77 9.45
N PRO A 220 -4.92 15.97 10.78
CA PRO A 220 -4.24 17.14 11.34
C PRO A 220 -2.74 17.05 11.13
N SER A 221 -2.10 18.17 10.80
CA SER A 221 -0.63 18.26 10.81
C SER A 221 -0.09 18.39 12.24
N GLY A 222 1.21 18.15 12.40
CA GLY A 222 1.92 18.34 13.67
C GLY A 222 1.84 17.17 14.66
N LYS A 223 1.07 16.11 14.35
CA LYS A 223 1.18 14.81 15.03
C LYS A 223 1.08 13.66 14.02
N PRO A 224 1.67 12.49 14.33
CA PRO A 224 1.58 11.34 13.44
C PRO A 224 0.14 10.84 13.31
N TYR A 225 -0.20 10.39 12.11
CA TYR A 225 -1.41 9.63 11.82
C TYR A 225 -1.07 8.15 11.83
N THR A 226 -1.65 7.39 12.77
CA THR A 226 -1.38 5.96 12.91
C THR A 226 -2.31 5.17 12.01
N MET A 227 -1.74 4.15 11.37
CA MET A 227 -2.48 3.17 10.60
C MET A 227 -2.22 1.75 11.11
N TYR A 228 -3.25 0.93 11.04
CA TYR A 228 -3.17 -0.50 11.32
C TYR A 228 -3.50 -1.25 10.04
N TRP A 229 -2.52 -1.93 9.47
CA TRP A 229 -2.70 -2.84 8.35
C TRP A 229 -3.00 -4.23 8.91
N VAL A 230 -4.08 -4.86 8.46
CA VAL A 230 -4.57 -6.15 8.95
C VAL A 230 -4.90 -7.05 7.77
N TRP A 231 -4.12 -8.12 7.59
CA TRP A 231 -4.43 -9.17 6.61
C TRP A 231 -5.12 -10.34 7.31
N ASP A 232 -6.39 -10.53 6.97
CA ASP A 232 -7.28 -11.57 7.49
C ASP A 232 -7.33 -12.74 6.48
N TRP A 233 -6.67 -13.86 6.83
CA TRP A 233 -6.45 -14.99 5.93
C TRP A 233 -6.75 -16.36 6.57
N PRO A 234 -8.00 -16.58 7.03
CA PRO A 234 -8.36 -17.75 7.82
C PRO A 234 -8.36 -19.03 6.97
N THR A 235 -8.37 -20.17 7.65
CA THR A 235 -8.66 -21.47 7.03
C THR A 235 -10.05 -21.93 7.44
N ALA A 236 -10.86 -22.33 6.46
CA ALA A 236 -12.22 -22.80 6.69
C ALA A 236 -12.27 -24.05 7.60
N PRO A 237 -13.37 -24.24 8.36
CA PRO A 237 -13.57 -25.41 9.21
C PRO A 237 -13.78 -26.69 8.39
N GLY A 238 -13.37 -27.82 8.96
CA GLY A 238 -13.64 -29.16 8.42
C GLY A 238 -12.84 -29.52 7.16
N VAL A 239 -11.86 -28.70 6.77
CA VAL A 239 -11.03 -28.94 5.58
C VAL A 239 -10.05 -30.11 5.78
N THR A 240 -9.62 -30.32 7.03
CA THR A 240 -8.83 -31.47 7.48
C THR A 240 -9.33 -31.89 8.85
N ASP A 241 -9.09 -33.15 9.24
CA ASP A 241 -9.41 -33.65 10.59
C ASP A 241 -8.70 -32.85 11.70
N THR A 242 -7.58 -32.20 11.38
CA THR A 242 -6.84 -31.35 12.31
C THR A 242 -7.40 -29.94 12.46
N LEU A 243 -8.34 -29.52 11.60
CA LEU A 243 -8.96 -28.19 11.61
C LEU A 243 -10.50 -28.28 11.66
N PRO A 244 -11.10 -28.99 12.62
CA PRO A 244 -12.55 -29.16 12.68
C PRO A 244 -13.30 -27.82 12.82
N ASN A 245 -12.69 -26.87 13.53
CA ASN A 245 -13.22 -25.51 13.75
C ASN A 245 -12.54 -24.44 12.87
N GLY A 246 -11.69 -24.86 11.93
CA GLY A 246 -10.90 -23.96 11.09
C GLY A 246 -9.73 -23.35 11.85
N LYS A 247 -9.10 -22.34 11.26
CA LYS A 247 -7.97 -21.60 11.85
C LYS A 247 -8.15 -20.11 11.58
N GLN A 248 -8.05 -19.30 12.62
CA GLN A 248 -7.85 -17.87 12.47
C GLN A 248 -6.36 -17.64 12.14
N GLU A 249 -6.10 -16.72 11.23
CA GLU A 249 -4.74 -16.41 10.78
C GLU A 249 -4.72 -14.98 10.27
N ILE A 250 -4.37 -14.08 11.18
CA ILE A 250 -4.40 -12.63 10.96
C ILE A 250 -2.99 -12.09 11.17
N TYR A 251 -2.48 -11.37 10.18
CA TYR A 251 -1.20 -10.66 10.27
C TYR A 251 -1.45 -9.17 10.38
N THR A 252 -0.69 -8.48 11.23
CA THR A 252 -0.86 -7.04 11.38
C THR A 252 0.45 -6.28 11.33
N THR A 253 0.37 -5.01 10.95
CA THR A 253 1.49 -4.07 10.96
C THR A 253 1.01 -2.71 11.45
N CYS A 254 1.70 -2.14 12.43
CA CYS A 254 1.41 -0.80 12.94
C CYS A 254 2.38 0.23 12.36
N ILE A 255 1.82 1.30 11.80
CA ILE A 255 2.51 2.28 10.96
C ILE A 255 2.14 3.68 11.44
N ASP A 256 3.08 4.61 11.33
CA ASP A 256 2.82 6.03 11.53
C ASP A 256 3.25 6.84 10.31
N VAL A 257 2.42 7.80 9.93
CA VAL A 257 2.70 8.77 8.86
C VAL A 257 2.75 10.16 9.48
N ASP A 258 3.80 10.92 9.16
CA ASP A 258 3.87 12.33 9.53
C ASP A 258 3.06 13.13 8.52
N VAL A 259 1.94 13.68 9.00
CA VAL A 259 1.09 14.57 8.20
C VAL A 259 1.72 15.96 8.22
N VAL A 260 2.27 16.36 7.09
CA VAL A 260 2.93 17.65 6.92
C VAL A 260 2.03 18.59 6.11
N ASP A 261 2.08 19.88 6.45
CA ASP A 261 1.53 20.90 5.59
C ASP A 261 2.25 20.79 4.24
N SER A 262 1.49 20.82 3.14
CA SER A 262 1.96 20.52 1.79
C SER A 262 3.35 21.10 1.58
N ALA A 263 4.36 20.22 1.53
CA ALA A 263 5.71 20.62 1.20
C ALA A 263 5.64 21.47 -0.06
N ALA A 264 6.39 22.57 -0.12
CA ALA A 264 6.40 23.52 -1.24
C ALA A 264 6.72 22.90 -2.63
N THR A 265 6.94 21.58 -2.68
CA THR A 265 7.20 20.75 -3.86
C THR A 265 6.06 19.79 -4.24
N HIS A 266 4.97 19.71 -3.47
CA HIS A 266 3.83 18.82 -3.75
C HIS A 266 2.55 19.62 -3.87
N THR A 267 2.49 20.45 -4.92
CA THR A 267 1.24 21.02 -5.40
C THR A 267 0.25 19.87 -5.60
N TYR A 268 -0.89 19.92 -4.92
CA TYR A 268 -2.07 19.14 -5.27
C TYR A 268 -2.51 19.56 -6.66
N VAL A 269 -1.89 19.01 -7.70
CA VAL A 269 -2.47 19.07 -9.03
C VAL A 269 -3.72 18.20 -8.94
N LYS A 270 -4.87 18.82 -9.18
CA LYS A 270 -6.15 18.12 -9.31
C LYS A 270 -5.99 17.09 -10.43
N ALA A 271 -5.84 15.82 -10.06
CA ALA A 271 -5.85 14.73 -11.02
C ALA A 271 -7.10 13.89 -10.87
N GLY A 272 -7.68 13.53 -11.99
CA GLY A 272 -8.64 12.45 -12.11
C GLY A 272 -7.94 11.16 -12.51
N ALA A 273 -8.71 10.06 -12.54
CA ALA A 273 -8.21 8.76 -13.03
C ALA A 273 -7.62 8.84 -14.45
N ALA A 274 -8.05 9.80 -15.28
CA ALA A 274 -7.57 10.02 -16.64
C ALA A 274 -6.12 10.56 -16.71
N ASP A 275 -5.56 11.03 -15.61
CA ASP A 275 -4.19 11.55 -15.55
C ASP A 275 -3.16 10.46 -15.23
N TYR A 276 -3.61 9.21 -15.02
CA TYR A 276 -2.72 8.07 -14.82
C TYR A 276 -1.87 7.84 -16.08
N VAL A 277 -0.55 7.77 -15.90
CA VAL A 277 0.36 7.44 -17.00
C VAL A 277 0.45 5.91 -17.12
N GLU A 278 0.11 5.36 -18.27
CA GLU A 278 0.28 3.92 -18.48
C GLU A 278 1.77 3.53 -18.65
N ASP A 279 2.06 2.24 -18.55
CA ASP A 279 3.39 1.66 -18.78
C ASP A 279 4.51 2.22 -17.88
N GLN A 280 4.15 2.70 -16.69
CA GLN A 280 5.12 3.07 -15.65
C GLN A 280 5.84 1.82 -15.12
N PRO A 281 7.11 1.95 -14.66
CA PRO A 281 7.77 0.87 -13.93
C PRO A 281 6.93 0.43 -12.74
N LEU A 282 6.61 -0.86 -12.66
CA LEU A 282 5.68 -1.43 -11.68
C LEU A 282 6.20 -1.31 -10.23
N ASP A 283 7.51 -1.23 -10.06
CA ASP A 283 8.18 -0.96 -8.79
C ASP A 283 7.98 0.50 -8.30
N ARG A 284 7.46 1.38 -9.17
CA ARG A 284 7.33 2.83 -8.95
C ARG A 284 5.96 3.39 -9.31
N ALA A 285 4.93 2.57 -9.35
CA ALA A 285 3.60 2.97 -9.81
C ALA A 285 2.47 2.46 -8.91
N SER A 286 1.41 3.25 -8.78
CA SER A 286 0.17 2.84 -8.15
C SER A 286 -0.57 1.78 -8.98
N ILE A 287 -1.43 1.00 -8.34
CA ILE A 287 -2.33 0.06 -9.02
C ILE A 287 -3.45 0.89 -9.69
N PRO A 288 -3.64 0.85 -11.02
CA PRO A 288 -4.55 1.76 -11.73
C PRO A 288 -5.99 1.72 -11.22
N SER A 289 -6.51 0.54 -10.90
CA SER A 289 -7.87 0.39 -10.38
C SER A 289 -8.04 1.04 -9.00
N GLN A 290 -7.08 0.81 -8.10
CA GLN A 290 -7.09 1.40 -6.75
C GLN A 290 -6.84 2.92 -6.83
N PHE A 291 -5.95 3.37 -7.70
CA PHE A 291 -5.71 4.78 -8.00
C PHE A 291 -6.98 5.47 -8.50
N ALA A 292 -7.68 4.86 -9.46
CA ALA A 292 -8.93 5.39 -10.00
C ALA A 292 -10.01 5.49 -8.92
N GLU A 293 -10.12 4.50 -8.03
CA GLU A 293 -11.03 4.52 -6.87
C GLU A 293 -10.71 5.70 -5.93
N ILE A 294 -9.44 5.88 -5.59
CA ILE A 294 -8.98 6.98 -4.72
C ILE A 294 -9.28 8.34 -5.36
N MET A 295 -8.93 8.52 -6.63
CA MET A 295 -9.13 9.79 -7.33
C MET A 295 -10.61 10.09 -7.60
N GLY A 296 -11.42 9.07 -7.85
CA GLY A 296 -12.86 9.18 -8.04
C GLY A 296 -13.62 9.49 -6.74
N SER A 297 -13.09 9.07 -5.59
CA SER A 297 -13.70 9.30 -4.27
C SER A 297 -13.37 10.67 -3.67
N ARG A 298 -12.43 11.42 -4.28
CA ARG A 298 -12.10 12.77 -3.81
C ARG A 298 -13.23 13.75 -4.14
N PRO A 299 -13.72 14.54 -3.17
CA PRO A 299 -14.64 15.63 -3.47
C PRO A 299 -14.03 16.54 -4.54
N ALA A 300 -14.80 16.85 -5.58
CA ALA A 300 -14.39 17.88 -6.52
C ALA A 300 -14.24 19.17 -5.73
N VAL A 301 -13.00 19.61 -5.46
CA VAL A 301 -12.76 20.94 -4.93
C VAL A 301 -13.29 21.90 -5.98
N GLY A 302 -14.43 22.52 -5.67
CA GLY A 302 -15.02 23.57 -6.48
C GLY A 302 -13.98 24.67 -6.61
N GLY A 303 -13.69 25.08 -7.84
CA GLY A 303 -12.94 26.30 -8.04
C GLY A 303 -13.71 27.42 -7.36
N GLU A 304 -13.14 28.00 -6.30
CA GLU A 304 -13.54 29.31 -5.84
C GLU A 304 -13.24 30.30 -6.96
N SER A 305 -14.20 30.42 -7.88
CA SER A 305 -14.39 31.64 -8.64
C SER A 305 -14.61 32.73 -7.62
N SER A 306 -13.62 33.60 -7.50
CA SER A 306 -13.61 34.77 -6.63
C SER A 306 -14.74 35.70 -7.09
N GLN A 307 -15.95 35.47 -6.60
CA GLN A 307 -17.02 36.45 -6.70
C GLN A 307 -16.84 37.46 -5.56
N PRO A 308 -16.66 38.75 -5.84
CA PRO A 308 -16.52 39.75 -4.79
C PRO A 308 -17.87 39.91 -4.07
N VAL A 309 -17.81 39.80 -2.75
CA VAL A 309 -18.90 40.11 -1.81
C VAL A 309 -19.31 41.58 -1.98
N PRO A 310 -20.59 41.93 -2.18
CA PRO A 310 -21.06 43.30 -1.98
C PRO A 310 -21.66 43.43 -0.57
N SER A 311 -21.10 44.35 0.22
CA SER A 311 -21.72 44.85 1.46
C SER A 311 -22.99 45.67 1.17
N PRO A 312 -23.92 45.82 2.14
CA PRO A 312 -25.26 46.34 1.88
C PRO A 312 -25.33 47.86 1.99
N SER A 313 -26.12 48.50 1.12
CA SER A 313 -26.72 49.81 1.37
C SER A 313 -27.94 50.04 0.48
N SER A 314 -28.91 50.74 1.06
CA SER A 314 -30.33 50.82 0.70
C SER A 314 -30.68 51.86 -0.38
N THR A 315 -31.97 51.78 -0.79
CA THR A 315 -32.86 52.82 -1.40
C THR A 315 -32.82 53.11 -2.91
N ALA A 316 -33.70 52.41 -3.66
CA ALA A 316 -34.81 52.85 -4.55
C ALA A 316 -34.62 53.97 -5.63
N PRO A 317 -35.54 54.16 -6.62
CA PRO A 317 -35.35 53.68 -8.00
C PRO A 317 -35.49 54.77 -9.10
N ALA A 318 -34.90 54.56 -10.29
CA ALA A 318 -35.36 55.20 -11.55
C ALA A 318 -34.72 54.58 -12.82
N SER A 319 -35.41 54.78 -13.93
CA SER A 319 -35.46 54.02 -15.19
C SER A 319 -34.39 54.33 -16.26
N ALA A 320 -34.33 53.39 -17.23
CA ALA A 320 -34.21 53.54 -18.69
C ALA A 320 -32.82 53.59 -19.41
N SER A 321 -32.68 52.62 -20.32
CA SER A 321 -32.10 52.67 -21.69
C SER A 321 -30.60 52.96 -21.90
N SER A 322 -29.85 51.97 -22.42
CA SER A 322 -29.34 51.94 -23.82
C SER A 322 -28.22 50.89 -24.00
N GLN A 323 -28.27 50.18 -25.13
CA GLN A 323 -27.19 49.41 -25.77
C GLN A 323 -26.74 50.18 -27.04
N PRO A 324 -25.74 49.73 -27.83
CA PRO A 324 -24.56 48.90 -27.55
C PRO A 324 -23.27 49.47 -28.21
N ALA A 325 -22.09 48.89 -27.94
CA ALA A 325 -21.01 48.84 -28.93
C ALA A 325 -20.02 47.70 -28.66
N CYS A 326 -19.79 46.89 -29.69
CA CYS A 326 -18.81 45.82 -29.78
C CYS A 326 -17.40 46.37 -30.08
N THR A 327 -16.36 45.74 -29.52
CA THR A 327 -14.99 45.80 -30.05
C THR A 327 -14.26 44.46 -29.85
N PRO A 328 -13.30 44.13 -30.73
CA PRO A 328 -12.94 42.75 -31.08
C PRO A 328 -11.85 42.11 -30.20
N SER A 329 -11.85 40.78 -30.18
CA SER A 329 -10.89 39.90 -29.52
C SER A 329 -9.52 39.88 -30.20
N GLU A 330 -8.45 40.09 -29.42
CA GLU A 330 -7.05 39.86 -29.81
C GLU A 330 -6.72 38.34 -29.88
N PRO A 331 -5.81 37.90 -30.76
CA PRO A 331 -5.48 36.49 -30.90
C PRO A 331 -4.49 36.01 -29.82
N ALA A 332 -4.72 34.80 -29.30
CA ALA A 332 -3.84 34.14 -28.34
C ALA A 332 -2.45 33.85 -28.93
N SER A 333 -1.41 34.37 -28.28
CA SER A 333 -0.01 33.99 -28.56
C SER A 333 0.25 32.55 -28.10
N LYS A 334 0.67 31.67 -29.02
CA LYS A 334 1.18 30.34 -28.69
C LYS A 334 2.66 30.43 -28.34
N THR A 335 3.00 30.21 -27.08
CA THR A 335 4.38 30.08 -26.62
C THR A 335 4.88 28.66 -26.92
N THR A 336 5.90 28.55 -27.78
CA THR A 336 6.63 27.30 -28.03
C THR A 336 7.90 27.28 -27.20
N PHE A 337 8.08 26.25 -26.38
CA PHE A 337 9.32 26.02 -25.64
C PHE A 337 10.27 25.17 -26.47
N LEU A 338 11.51 25.64 -26.65
CA LEU A 338 12.60 24.90 -27.27
C LEU A 338 13.55 24.42 -26.16
N THR A 339 13.58 23.11 -25.92
CA THR A 339 14.53 22.51 -24.97
C THR A 339 15.84 22.21 -25.68
N ILE A 340 16.93 22.84 -25.26
CA ILE A 340 18.29 22.58 -25.77
C ILE A 340 19.03 21.72 -24.74
N TYR A 341 19.46 20.52 -25.14
CA TYR A 341 20.33 19.67 -24.34
C TYR A 341 21.78 19.94 -24.66
N LYS A 342 22.62 20.17 -23.64
CA LYS A 342 24.06 20.26 -23.75
C LYS A 342 24.69 19.11 -22.96
N THR A 343 25.22 18.12 -23.67
CA THR A 343 25.98 17.03 -23.06
C THR A 343 27.37 17.54 -22.66
N ILE A 344 27.74 17.37 -21.38
CA ILE A 344 29.07 17.68 -20.87
C ILE A 344 29.77 16.34 -20.59
N TYR A 345 30.92 16.12 -21.22
CA TYR A 345 31.78 14.96 -20.93
C TYR A 345 32.77 15.31 -19.81
N PRO A 346 32.95 14.43 -18.80
CA PRO A 346 33.95 14.63 -17.78
C PRO A 346 35.36 14.47 -18.37
N SER A 347 36.20 15.48 -18.14
CA SER A 347 37.63 15.45 -18.45
C SER A 347 38.34 14.43 -17.57
N SER A 348 38.95 13.41 -18.16
CA SER A 348 39.84 12.50 -17.46
C SER A 348 41.12 13.23 -17.05
N THR A 349 41.32 13.47 -15.76
CA THR A 349 42.64 13.76 -15.20
C THR A 349 43.43 12.45 -15.05
N PRO A 350 44.71 12.41 -15.45
CA PRO A 350 45.53 11.21 -15.37
C PRO A 350 46.09 11.03 -13.95
N VAL A 351 46.00 9.81 -13.42
CA VAL A 351 46.94 9.23 -12.45
C VAL A 351 47.25 7.80 -12.88
#